data_AF-N1PWC8-F1
#
_entry.id   AF-N1PWC8-F1
#
_cell.length_a   1.000
_cell.length_b   1.000
_cell.length_c   1.000
_cell.angle_alpha   90.00
_cell.angle_beta   90.00
_cell.angle_gamma   90.00
#
_symmetry.space_group_name_H-M   'P 1'
#
loop_
_entity.id
_entity.type
_entity.pdbx_description
1 polymer ?
#
loop_
_entity_poly.entity_id
_entity_poly.type
_entity_poly.pdbx_seq_one_letter_code
_entity_poly.pdbx_strand_id
1 'polypeptide(L)'
;MFELLPGYDCPAYADYMDTRYHMRRKSHELPNSICIFEYTADHLLSRHTAQYSITASRNIYLVVRSVSTVGNYDYTIDYMFYMDGTIEVKFRASGYISAAFYRASKTAGEGEYGHRIGEAVSSSVHDHVVNFKADMDVAGQKNDVVRVALEPVTKSYAWDLPQIKERNTMHLVEYPVTQETSLDWSKNGGEFYLIYSSSERNVWGERRGYRITSGTGMGATPHLTVLNSTTLGDSARWADHDVWVLRQKDTEPRSADPLNCLEPDDPIINFNKMADNESLIHNEAESTHDGDLVLYFNLGAHHIPHSGDVPNTLMHTSASSVMFVPH
;
A
#
# COMPACT_ATOMS: atom_id res chain seq x y z
N MET A 1 14.53 11.76 8.17
CA MET A 1 15.47 10.64 8.03
C MET A 1 16.69 10.91 8.89
N PHE A 2 17.12 9.90 9.65
CA PHE A 2 18.27 9.96 10.56
C PHE A 2 19.19 8.77 10.30
N GLU A 3 20.36 8.75 10.96
CA GLU A 3 21.29 7.63 10.90
C GLU A 3 20.64 6.34 11.44
N LEU A 4 20.75 5.24 10.68
CA LEU A 4 20.26 3.93 11.09
C LEU A 4 21.28 3.26 12.01
N LEU A 5 20.81 2.64 13.10
CA LEU A 5 21.66 1.95 14.07
C LEU A 5 22.03 0.54 13.56
N PRO A 6 23.31 0.27 13.23
CA PRO A 6 23.69 -1.03 12.69
C PRO A 6 23.51 -2.18 13.67
N GLY A 7 22.95 -3.29 13.19
CA GLY A 7 22.62 -4.46 14.00
C GLY A 7 21.26 -4.37 14.70
N TYR A 8 20.58 -3.22 14.65
CA TYR A 8 19.26 -2.99 15.24
C TYR A 8 18.24 -2.61 14.16
N ASP A 9 18.40 -1.44 13.54
CA ASP A 9 17.51 -0.98 12.46
C ASP A 9 17.65 -1.86 11.22
N CYS A 10 18.87 -2.34 10.96
CA CYS A 10 19.17 -3.31 9.91
C CYS A 10 20.16 -4.35 10.42
N PRO A 11 20.30 -5.51 9.76
CA PRO A 11 21.31 -6.50 10.12
C PRO A 11 22.72 -5.90 10.18
N ALA A 12 23.57 -6.46 11.04
CA ALA A 12 24.94 -5.97 11.23
C ALA A 12 25.82 -6.09 9.97
N TYR A 13 25.43 -6.94 9.02
CA TYR A 13 26.11 -7.14 7.74
C TYR A 13 25.53 -6.30 6.60
N ALA A 14 24.54 -5.44 6.86
CA ALA A 14 23.95 -4.60 5.83
C ALA A 14 24.97 -3.60 5.29
N ASP A 15 24.85 -3.28 4.00
CA ASP A 15 25.53 -2.14 3.41
C ASP A 15 24.75 -0.87 3.73
N TYR A 16 25.45 0.21 4.07
CA TYR A 16 24.84 1.49 4.42
C TYR A 16 25.22 2.56 3.42
N MET A 17 24.26 3.43 3.13
CA MET A 17 24.42 4.56 2.22
C MET A 17 24.05 5.87 2.91
N ASP A 18 24.87 6.88 2.67
CA ASP A 18 24.63 8.23 3.14
C ASP A 18 23.66 8.95 2.20
N THR A 19 22.86 9.86 2.74
CA THR A 19 22.04 10.77 1.94
C THR A 19 22.41 12.21 2.24
N ARG A 20 22.07 13.11 1.30
CA ARG A 20 22.33 14.54 1.45
C ARG A 20 21.09 15.33 1.11
N TYR A 21 20.76 16.32 1.94
CA TYR A 21 19.70 17.28 1.65
C TYR A 21 20.20 18.71 1.79
N HIS A 22 19.54 19.65 1.11
CA HIS A 22 19.87 21.07 1.19
C HIS A 22 18.73 21.83 1.84
N MET A 23 19.03 22.57 2.90
CA MET A 23 18.06 23.39 3.62
C MET A 23 18.73 24.66 4.14
N ARG A 24 18.02 25.79 4.07
CA ARG A 24 18.47 27.08 4.63
C ARG A 24 19.90 27.46 4.20
N ARG A 25 20.21 27.31 2.90
CA ARG A 25 21.52 27.61 2.28
C ARG A 25 22.67 26.71 2.76
N LYS A 26 22.38 25.59 3.41
CA LYS A 26 23.37 24.61 3.85
C LYS A 26 23.01 23.21 3.35
N SER A 27 24.01 22.45 2.95
CA SER A 27 23.83 21.03 2.69
C SER A 27 24.18 20.22 3.94
N HIS A 28 23.31 19.27 4.26
CA HIS A 28 23.39 18.39 5.41
C HIS A 28 23.55 16.96 4.90
N GLU A 29 24.52 16.26 5.47
CA GLU A 29 24.79 14.85 5.20
C GLU A 29 24.21 14.03 6.33
N LEU A 30 23.54 12.93 5.97
CA LEU A 30 22.93 11.99 6.88
C LEU A 30 23.66 10.65 6.69
N PRO A 31 24.62 10.33 7.57
CA PRO A 31 25.36 9.08 7.45
C PRO A 31 24.43 7.89 7.68
N ASN A 32 24.72 6.77 7.01
CA ASN A 32 24.03 5.48 7.16
C ASN A 32 22.49 5.58 7.17
N SER A 33 21.92 6.48 6.36
CA SER A 33 20.49 6.80 6.39
C SER A 33 19.61 5.85 5.55
N ILE A 34 20.25 5.06 4.69
CA ILE A 34 19.66 3.96 3.93
C ILE A 34 20.51 2.72 4.21
N CYS A 35 19.88 1.56 4.38
CA CYS A 35 20.58 0.29 4.45
C CYS A 35 20.03 -0.70 3.40
N ILE A 36 20.91 -1.57 2.91
CA ILE A 36 20.62 -2.57 1.90
C ILE A 36 21.12 -3.92 2.40
N PHE A 37 20.25 -4.94 2.40
CA PHE A 37 20.62 -6.28 2.87
C PHE A 37 19.74 -7.37 2.28
N GLU A 38 20.31 -8.56 2.08
CA GLU A 38 19.51 -9.76 1.88
C GLU A 38 19.03 -10.30 3.23
N TYR A 39 17.81 -10.85 3.27
CA TYR A 39 17.27 -11.49 4.47
C TYR A 39 16.70 -12.86 4.13
N THR A 40 17.06 -13.88 4.91
CA THR A 40 16.44 -15.21 4.79
C THR A 40 15.16 -15.24 5.62
N ALA A 41 14.03 -15.44 4.96
CA ALA A 41 12.74 -15.49 5.65
C ALA A 41 12.64 -16.69 6.60
N ASP A 42 11.72 -16.59 7.56
CA ASP A 42 11.37 -17.67 8.49
C ASP A 42 10.52 -18.78 7.84
N HIS A 43 10.12 -18.59 6.59
CA HIS A 43 9.36 -19.54 5.78
C HIS A 43 10.03 -19.80 4.43
N LEU A 44 9.70 -20.93 3.78
CA LEU A 44 10.22 -21.29 2.47
C LEU A 44 9.44 -20.59 1.36
N LEU A 45 10.10 -20.31 0.24
CA LEU A 45 9.45 -19.75 -0.95
C LEU A 45 8.50 -20.80 -1.56
N SER A 46 8.97 -22.04 -1.62
CA SER A 46 8.17 -23.18 -2.02
C SER A 46 8.69 -24.46 -1.37
N ARG A 47 7.79 -25.42 -1.15
CA ARG A 47 8.14 -26.77 -0.72
C ARG A 47 7.13 -27.79 -1.21
N HIS A 48 7.60 -29.00 -1.53
CA HIS A 48 6.73 -30.12 -1.82
C HIS A 48 7.33 -31.42 -1.27
N THR A 49 6.47 -32.31 -0.77
CA THR A 49 6.84 -33.64 -0.28
C THR A 49 5.94 -34.66 -0.95
N ALA A 50 6.54 -35.60 -1.65
CA ALA A 50 5.88 -36.78 -2.22
C ALA A 50 6.59 -38.04 -1.71
N GLN A 51 5.94 -39.21 -1.85
CA GLN A 51 6.26 -40.50 -1.21
C GLN A 51 7.76 -40.77 -0.92
N TYR A 52 8.68 -40.42 -1.81
CA TYR A 52 10.12 -40.65 -1.67
C TYR A 52 11.01 -39.41 -1.90
N SER A 53 10.46 -38.19 -1.99
CA SER A 53 11.25 -36.99 -2.27
C SER A 53 10.72 -35.74 -1.56
N ILE A 54 11.64 -34.84 -1.21
CA ILE A 54 11.36 -33.52 -0.66
C ILE A 54 12.09 -32.50 -1.53
N THR A 55 11.37 -31.47 -1.96
CA THR A 55 11.92 -30.30 -2.64
C THR A 55 11.58 -29.05 -1.84
N ALA A 56 12.52 -28.11 -1.76
CA ALA A 56 12.35 -26.87 -1.03
C ALA A 56 13.21 -25.77 -1.67
N SER A 57 12.65 -24.57 -1.74
CA SER A 57 13.36 -23.35 -2.14
C SER A 57 13.40 -22.40 -0.96
N ARG A 58 14.59 -21.93 -0.60
CA ARG A 58 14.74 -20.91 0.45
C ARG A 58 14.07 -19.61 -0.02
N ASN A 59 13.39 -18.93 0.89
CA ASN A 59 12.94 -17.57 0.65
C ASN A 59 14.03 -16.60 1.11
N ILE A 60 14.73 -16.00 0.17
CA ILE A 60 15.70 -14.94 0.41
C ILE A 60 15.23 -13.75 -0.40
N TYR A 61 15.15 -12.58 0.21
CA TYR A 61 14.73 -11.35 -0.45
C TYR A 61 15.70 -10.22 -0.13
N LEU A 62 15.86 -9.29 -1.07
CA LEU A 62 16.63 -8.06 -0.88
C LEU A 62 15.73 -7.01 -0.22
N VAL A 63 16.26 -6.26 0.74
CA VAL A 63 15.57 -5.15 1.41
C VAL A 63 16.38 -3.87 1.22
N VAL A 64 15.71 -2.81 0.80
CA VAL A 64 16.20 -1.42 0.89
C VAL A 64 15.34 -0.71 1.92
N ARG A 65 15.95 -0.28 3.01
CA ARG A 65 15.24 0.31 4.16
C ARG A 65 15.71 1.73 4.45
N SER A 66 14.77 2.58 4.84
CA SER A 66 15.05 3.87 5.46
C SER A 66 14.10 4.12 6.64
N VAL A 67 14.53 4.96 7.58
CA VAL A 67 13.71 5.35 8.74
C VAL A 67 13.60 6.87 8.80
N SER A 68 12.38 7.38 8.92
CA SER A 68 12.11 8.80 9.12
C SER A 68 11.41 9.05 10.44
N THR A 69 12.12 9.68 11.37
CA THR A 69 11.54 10.20 12.60
C THR A 69 10.94 11.58 12.34
N VAL A 70 9.62 11.71 12.54
CA VAL A 70 8.87 12.97 12.34
C VAL A 70 8.15 13.30 13.65
N GLY A 71 8.67 14.28 14.37
CA GLY A 71 8.16 14.64 15.68
C GLY A 71 8.31 13.48 16.66
N ASN A 72 7.19 12.87 17.04
CA ASN A 72 7.10 11.78 17.99
C ASN A 72 7.13 10.38 17.35
N TYR A 73 6.93 10.25 16.04
CA TYR A 73 6.84 8.96 15.35
C TYR A 73 8.13 8.57 14.64
N ASP A 74 8.41 7.27 14.61
CA ASP A 74 9.46 6.65 13.79
C ASP A 74 8.81 5.80 12.70
N TYR A 75 9.00 6.19 11.43
CA TYR A 75 8.45 5.47 10.28
C TYR A 75 9.53 4.71 9.52
N THR A 76 9.40 3.38 9.48
CA THR A 76 10.27 2.50 8.71
C THR A 76 9.59 2.15 7.39
N ILE A 77 10.27 2.42 6.27
CA ILE A 77 9.82 2.06 4.94
C ILE A 77 10.81 1.04 4.36
N ASP A 78 10.29 -0.11 3.98
CA ASP A 78 11.03 -1.20 3.35
C ASP A 78 10.54 -1.37 1.91
N TYR A 79 11.48 -1.39 0.96
CA TYR A 79 11.27 -1.94 -0.38
C TYR A 79 11.91 -3.33 -0.42
N MET A 80 11.09 -4.36 -0.64
CA MET A 80 11.50 -5.75 -0.56
C MET A 80 11.35 -6.41 -1.93
N PHE A 81 12.39 -7.13 -2.38
CA PHE A 81 12.44 -7.75 -3.70
C PHE A 81 12.64 -9.26 -3.55
N TYR A 82 11.66 -10.03 -4.01
CA TYR A 82 11.60 -11.48 -3.87
C TYR A 82 12.11 -12.20 -5.13
N MET A 83 12.57 -13.44 -4.95
CA MET A 83 13.15 -14.27 -6.03
C MET A 83 12.14 -14.68 -7.11
N ASP A 84 10.85 -14.61 -6.84
CA ASP A 84 9.78 -14.89 -7.81
C ASP A 84 9.40 -13.67 -8.67
N GLY A 85 10.03 -12.51 -8.43
CA GLY A 85 9.71 -11.24 -9.09
C GLY A 85 8.68 -10.39 -8.36
N THR A 86 8.24 -10.80 -7.17
CA THR A 86 7.36 -10.00 -6.31
C THR A 86 8.14 -8.81 -5.71
N ILE A 87 7.49 -7.65 -5.65
CA ILE A 87 7.96 -6.44 -4.96
C ILE A 87 6.98 -6.14 -3.84
N GLU A 88 7.45 -5.93 -2.60
CA GLU A 88 6.63 -5.50 -1.48
C GLU A 88 7.12 -4.14 -0.96
N VAL A 89 6.20 -3.19 -0.83
CA VAL A 89 6.45 -1.92 -0.16
C VAL A 89 5.79 -2.00 1.19
N LYS A 90 6.57 -1.90 2.26
CA LYS A 90 6.12 -2.10 3.62
C LYS A 90 6.39 -0.89 4.49
N PHE A 91 5.37 -0.51 5.25
CA PHE A 91 5.38 0.58 6.18
C PHE A 91 5.23 0.04 7.60
N ARG A 92 6.02 0.57 8.54
CA ARG A 92 5.91 0.30 9.97
C ARG A 92 6.01 1.60 10.75
N ALA A 93 5.23 1.72 11.83
CA ALA A 93 5.32 2.85 12.75
C ALA A 93 5.77 2.41 14.14
N SER A 94 6.58 3.25 14.78
CA SER A 94 6.98 3.20 16.18
C SER A 94 7.12 4.62 16.73
N GLY A 95 7.86 4.76 17.82
CA GLY A 95 8.01 6.03 18.54
C GLY A 95 6.90 6.25 19.56
N TYR A 96 6.84 7.47 20.08
CA TYR A 96 5.85 7.91 21.05
C TYR A 96 4.53 8.23 20.36
N ILE A 97 3.42 7.96 21.02
CA ILE A 97 2.10 8.37 20.53
C ILE A 97 1.85 9.86 20.79
N SER A 98 1.00 10.49 19.96
CA SER A 98 0.44 11.82 20.25
C SER A 98 -0.80 11.70 21.14
N ALA A 99 -0.60 11.72 22.46
CA ALA A 99 -1.68 11.57 23.43
C ALA A 99 -2.50 12.85 23.65
N ALA A 100 -3.65 12.71 24.31
CA ALA A 100 -4.50 13.82 24.77
C ALA A 100 -4.67 13.81 26.30
N PHE A 101 -5.08 14.94 26.88
CA PHE A 101 -5.39 15.00 28.31
C PHE A 101 -6.65 14.19 28.63
N TYR A 102 -6.56 13.26 29.57
CA TYR A 102 -7.72 12.50 30.04
C TYR A 102 -8.51 13.33 31.06
N ARG A 103 -9.71 13.76 30.67
CA ARG A 103 -10.67 14.41 31.56
C ARG A 103 -11.71 13.40 32.02
N ALA A 104 -11.68 13.02 33.29
CA ALA A 104 -12.74 12.23 33.91
C ALA A 104 -14.05 13.05 33.92
N SER A 105 -15.09 12.57 33.23
CA SER A 105 -16.35 13.29 33.11
C SER A 105 -17.52 12.32 33.00
N LYS A 106 -18.42 12.36 33.98
CA LYS A 106 -19.63 11.51 34.02
C LYS A 106 -20.65 11.79 32.90
N THR A 107 -20.46 12.87 32.13
CA THR A 107 -21.39 13.33 31.08
C THR A 107 -20.78 13.34 29.67
N ALA A 108 -19.48 13.05 29.53
CA ALA A 108 -18.85 12.89 28.22
C ALA A 108 -18.80 11.40 27.88
N GLY A 109 -18.89 11.05 26.59
CA GLY A 109 -18.67 9.67 26.13
C GLY A 109 -17.25 9.22 26.45
N GLU A 110 -17.05 8.66 27.65
CA GLU A 110 -15.74 8.14 28.06
C GLU A 110 -15.38 6.97 27.14
N GLY A 111 -14.27 7.09 26.41
CA GLY A 111 -13.74 6.01 25.57
C GLY A 111 -14.00 6.12 24.06
N GLU A 112 -14.82 7.07 23.60
CA GLU A 112 -15.17 7.18 22.16
C GLU A 112 -13.98 7.60 21.27
N TYR A 113 -13.03 8.35 21.82
CA TYR A 113 -11.90 8.93 21.07
C TYR A 113 -10.54 8.40 21.55
N GLY A 114 -10.52 7.32 22.32
CA GLY A 114 -9.31 6.73 22.88
C GLY A 114 -9.48 6.23 24.31
N HIS A 115 -8.47 5.53 24.80
CA HIS A 115 -8.48 4.88 26.10
C HIS A 115 -7.64 5.64 27.12
N ARG A 116 -8.01 5.56 28.41
CA ARG A 116 -7.15 6.03 29.50
C ARG A 116 -5.96 5.07 29.64
N ILE A 117 -4.76 5.58 29.41
CA ILE A 117 -3.50 4.82 29.45
C ILE A 117 -2.52 5.34 30.51
N GLY A 118 -2.93 6.35 31.28
CA GLY A 118 -2.18 6.91 32.40
C GLY A 118 -3.07 7.73 33.32
N GLU A 119 -2.50 8.34 34.36
CA GLU A 119 -3.28 9.08 35.36
C GLU A 119 -4.13 10.18 34.73
N ALA A 120 -3.55 10.98 33.83
CA ALA A 120 -4.23 12.06 33.11
C ALA A 120 -3.99 11.97 31.58
N VAL A 121 -3.80 10.75 31.05
CA VAL A 121 -3.42 10.51 29.65
C VAL A 121 -4.47 9.66 28.94
N SER A 122 -5.01 10.19 27.84
CA SER A 122 -5.87 9.51 26.88
C SER A 122 -5.06 9.18 25.63
N SER A 123 -5.27 8.00 25.05
CA SER A 123 -4.46 7.52 23.94
C SER A 123 -4.68 8.26 22.61
N SER A 124 -5.86 8.85 22.41
CA SER A 124 -6.27 9.54 21.17
C SER A 124 -6.21 8.65 19.92
N VAL A 125 -7.37 8.21 19.43
CA VAL A 125 -7.46 7.49 18.14
C VAL A 125 -7.01 8.37 16.98
N HIS A 126 -6.31 7.78 16.01
CA HIS A 126 -5.87 8.45 14.79
C HIS A 126 -5.60 7.45 13.66
N ASP A 127 -5.63 7.95 12.43
CA ASP A 127 -5.25 7.18 11.23
C ASP A 127 -3.85 7.58 10.77
N HIS A 128 -3.04 6.58 10.44
CA HIS A 128 -1.86 6.75 9.60
C HIS A 128 -2.24 6.41 8.16
N VAL A 129 -2.00 7.32 7.22
CA VAL A 129 -2.15 7.08 5.78
C VAL A 129 -0.94 7.69 5.06
N VAL A 130 -0.21 6.87 4.32
CA VAL A 130 1.03 7.21 3.61
C VAL A 130 0.87 6.81 2.15
N ASN A 131 1.01 7.79 1.26
CA ASN A 131 0.81 7.60 -0.16
C ASN A 131 2.10 7.27 -0.91
N PHE A 132 1.99 6.35 -1.86
CA PHE A 132 3.06 5.94 -2.74
C PHE A 132 2.60 6.06 -4.20
N LYS A 133 3.49 6.55 -5.07
CA LYS A 133 3.33 6.51 -6.53
C LYS A 133 4.00 5.25 -7.07
N ALA A 134 3.25 4.40 -7.75
CA ALA A 134 3.72 3.23 -8.49
C ALA A 134 3.44 3.43 -9.98
N ASP A 135 4.48 3.84 -10.69
CA ASP A 135 4.50 4.05 -12.14
C ASP A 135 4.99 2.75 -12.80
N MET A 136 4.05 1.88 -13.17
CA MET A 136 4.33 0.49 -13.52
C MET A 136 4.25 0.28 -15.03
N ASP A 137 5.39 0.12 -15.68
CA ASP A 137 5.47 -0.18 -17.13
C ASP A 137 5.53 -1.70 -17.38
N VAL A 138 4.38 -2.37 -17.28
CA VAL A 138 4.31 -3.84 -17.44
C VAL A 138 4.54 -4.23 -18.90
N ALA A 139 5.77 -4.66 -19.19
CA ALA A 139 6.20 -5.02 -20.55
C ALA A 139 6.07 -3.85 -21.55
N GLY A 140 6.31 -2.63 -21.07
CA GLY A 140 6.15 -1.37 -21.80
C GLY A 140 5.08 -0.49 -21.16
N GLN A 141 5.00 0.77 -21.61
CA GLN A 141 4.14 1.80 -21.01
C GLN A 141 2.64 1.56 -21.24
N LYS A 142 2.27 0.88 -22.33
CA LYS A 142 0.85 0.69 -22.69
C LYS A 142 0.23 -0.43 -21.85
N ASN A 143 -0.53 -0.07 -20.84
CA ASN A 143 -1.11 -1.01 -19.90
C ASN A 143 -2.64 -0.84 -19.77
N ASP A 144 -3.28 -1.89 -19.29
CA ASP A 144 -4.70 -1.91 -18.91
C ASP A 144 -4.80 -2.30 -17.43
N VAL A 145 -5.71 -1.66 -16.69
CA VAL A 145 -6.07 -2.11 -15.35
C VAL A 145 -7.41 -2.82 -15.38
N VAL A 146 -7.47 -3.99 -14.77
CA VAL A 146 -8.71 -4.78 -14.69
C VAL A 146 -8.94 -5.28 -13.27
N ARG A 147 -10.21 -5.34 -12.89
CA ARG A 147 -10.67 -6.03 -11.67
C ARG A 147 -11.18 -7.39 -12.07
N VAL A 148 -10.53 -8.45 -11.62
CA VAL A 148 -11.02 -9.82 -11.79
C VAL A 148 -11.70 -10.26 -10.50
N ALA A 149 -13.02 -10.44 -10.52
CA ALA A 149 -13.83 -10.85 -9.38
C ALA A 149 -14.06 -12.37 -9.35
N LEU A 150 -14.02 -12.95 -8.15
CA LEU A 150 -14.51 -14.29 -7.84
C LEU A 150 -15.97 -14.19 -7.39
N GLU A 151 -16.90 -14.54 -8.27
CA GLU A 151 -18.33 -14.44 -7.98
C GLU A 151 -18.95 -15.83 -7.74
N PRO A 152 -19.84 -15.98 -6.74
CA PRO A 152 -20.61 -17.20 -6.56
C PRO A 152 -21.66 -17.34 -7.66
N VAL A 153 -21.82 -18.54 -8.20
CA VAL A 153 -22.82 -18.82 -9.25
C VAL A 153 -23.45 -20.20 -9.03
N THR A 154 -24.74 -20.32 -9.33
CA THR A 154 -25.43 -21.61 -9.40
C THR A 154 -25.61 -21.98 -10.86
N LYS A 155 -25.08 -23.13 -11.30
CA LYS A 155 -25.09 -23.50 -12.72
C LYS A 155 -25.15 -25.02 -12.96
N SER A 156 -25.74 -25.40 -14.09
CA SER A 156 -25.63 -26.72 -14.70
C SER A 156 -24.48 -26.78 -15.72
N TYR A 157 -23.84 -27.94 -15.85
CA TYR A 157 -22.81 -28.19 -16.85
C TYR A 157 -23.32 -29.04 -18.00
N ALA A 158 -22.68 -28.94 -19.17
CA ALA A 158 -23.09 -29.68 -20.37
C ALA A 158 -22.99 -31.22 -20.20
N TRP A 159 -22.19 -31.69 -19.24
CA TRP A 159 -22.04 -33.10 -18.91
C TRP A 159 -22.99 -33.57 -17.80
N ASP A 160 -23.84 -32.69 -17.27
CA ASP A 160 -24.84 -33.08 -16.28
C ASP A 160 -25.96 -33.89 -16.91
N LEU A 161 -26.27 -35.02 -16.28
CA LEU A 161 -27.49 -35.77 -16.60
C LEU A 161 -28.72 -35.01 -16.08
N PRO A 162 -29.91 -35.18 -16.68
CA PRO A 162 -31.10 -34.40 -16.33
C PRO A 162 -31.53 -34.44 -14.85
N GLN A 163 -31.17 -35.51 -14.13
CA GLN A 163 -31.45 -35.68 -12.71
C GLN A 163 -30.47 -34.97 -11.77
N ILE A 164 -29.36 -34.47 -12.30
CA ILE A 164 -28.34 -33.79 -11.52
C ILE A 164 -28.80 -32.36 -11.27
N LYS A 165 -28.87 -31.98 -10.00
CA LYS A 165 -29.19 -30.61 -9.60
C LYS A 165 -28.03 -29.68 -9.94
N GLU A 166 -28.38 -28.41 -10.16
CA GLU A 166 -27.40 -27.34 -10.30
C GLU A 166 -26.44 -27.30 -9.11
N ARG A 167 -25.20 -26.93 -9.40
CA ARG A 167 -24.17 -26.80 -8.37
C ARG A 167 -23.95 -25.34 -8.03
N ASN A 168 -23.86 -25.07 -6.74
CA ASN A 168 -23.31 -23.82 -6.23
C ASN A 168 -21.79 -23.88 -6.39
N THR A 169 -21.23 -22.96 -7.15
CA THR A 169 -19.81 -22.88 -7.50
C THR A 169 -19.39 -21.42 -7.58
N MET A 170 -18.23 -21.15 -8.17
CA MET A 170 -17.74 -19.80 -8.41
C MET A 170 -17.14 -19.70 -9.82
N HIS A 171 -17.07 -18.48 -10.34
CA HIS A 171 -16.41 -18.17 -11.61
C HIS A 171 -15.64 -16.85 -11.53
N LEU A 172 -14.80 -16.63 -12.53
CA LEU A 172 -14.08 -15.37 -12.71
C LEU A 172 -14.90 -14.45 -13.62
N VAL A 173 -15.00 -13.17 -13.22
CA VAL A 173 -15.59 -12.10 -14.03
C VAL A 173 -14.58 -10.97 -14.11
N GLU A 174 -14.32 -10.47 -15.32
CA GLU A 174 -13.39 -9.37 -15.54
C GLU A 174 -14.14 -8.07 -15.78
N TYR A 175 -13.76 -7.04 -15.03
CA TYR A 175 -14.27 -5.67 -15.15
C TYR A 175 -13.12 -4.73 -15.52
N PRO A 176 -13.03 -4.29 -16.79
CA PRO A 176 -12.03 -3.32 -17.22
C PRO A 176 -12.20 -1.98 -16.51
N VAL A 177 -11.09 -1.36 -16.10
CA VAL A 177 -11.08 0.01 -15.59
C VAL A 177 -10.84 0.94 -16.78
N THR A 178 -11.90 1.61 -17.24
CA THR A 178 -11.90 2.41 -18.48
C THR A 178 -11.80 3.91 -18.25
N GLN A 179 -11.83 4.35 -17.00
CA GLN A 179 -11.68 5.74 -16.59
C GLN A 179 -10.89 5.79 -15.29
N GLU A 180 -10.25 6.92 -15.04
CA GLU A 180 -9.56 7.18 -13.79
C GLU A 180 -10.52 6.96 -12.62
N THR A 181 -10.05 6.23 -11.61
CA THR A 181 -10.94 5.81 -10.53
C THR A 181 -10.17 5.44 -9.27
N SER A 182 -10.90 5.35 -8.16
CA SER A 182 -10.44 4.73 -6.94
C SER A 182 -10.87 3.27 -6.82
N LEU A 183 -10.08 2.47 -6.12
CA LEU A 183 -10.32 1.07 -5.82
C LEU A 183 -10.02 0.82 -4.34
N ASP A 184 -10.98 0.24 -3.63
CA ASP A 184 -10.82 -0.18 -2.23
C ASP A 184 -10.77 -1.70 -2.14
N TRP A 185 -9.91 -2.24 -1.27
CA TRP A 185 -9.70 -3.67 -1.13
C TRP A 185 -11.02 -4.40 -0.88
N SER A 186 -11.37 -5.27 -1.83
CA SER A 186 -12.64 -6.00 -1.78
C SER A 186 -12.83 -6.81 -0.49
N LYS A 187 -14.08 -6.84 -0.02
CA LYS A 187 -14.49 -7.71 1.07
C LYS A 187 -14.08 -9.16 0.76
N ASN A 188 -13.50 -9.84 1.75
CA ASN A 188 -13.06 -11.24 1.63
C ASN A 188 -11.97 -11.45 0.55
N GLY A 189 -11.31 -10.39 0.06
CA GLY A 189 -10.31 -10.51 -1.02
C GLY A 189 -10.89 -11.12 -2.30
N GLY A 190 -12.18 -10.87 -2.56
CA GLY A 190 -12.91 -11.46 -3.68
C GLY A 190 -12.52 -10.89 -5.06
N GLU A 191 -11.76 -9.82 -5.11
CA GLU A 191 -11.29 -9.19 -6.35
C GLU A 191 -9.75 -9.12 -6.43
N PHE A 192 -9.24 -9.26 -7.64
CA PHE A 192 -7.84 -9.10 -8.01
C PHE A 192 -7.71 -7.84 -8.86
N TYR A 193 -6.80 -6.93 -8.48
CA TYR A 193 -6.47 -5.75 -9.27
C TYR A 193 -5.20 -6.05 -10.06
N LEU A 194 -5.34 -6.09 -11.38
CA LEU A 194 -4.32 -6.56 -12.30
C LEU A 194 -3.95 -5.44 -13.26
N ILE A 195 -2.66 -5.20 -13.41
CA ILE A 195 -2.05 -4.31 -14.38
C ILE A 195 -1.49 -5.20 -15.47
N TYR A 196 -2.08 -5.15 -16.65
CA TYR A 196 -1.69 -5.98 -17.78
C TYR A 196 -1.01 -5.15 -18.86
N SER A 197 -0.04 -5.76 -19.54
CA SER A 197 0.39 -5.26 -20.84
C SER A 197 -0.77 -5.34 -21.83
N SER A 198 -0.99 -4.27 -22.59
CA SER A 198 -2.06 -4.25 -23.60
C SER A 198 -1.73 -5.05 -24.86
N SER A 199 -0.45 -5.36 -25.08
CA SER A 199 0.04 -6.03 -26.29
C SER A 199 0.80 -7.33 -26.02
N GLU A 200 1.55 -7.42 -24.92
CA GLU A 200 2.44 -8.55 -24.68
C GLU A 200 1.73 -9.70 -23.96
N ARG A 201 1.89 -10.90 -24.51
CA ARG A 201 1.31 -12.15 -23.98
C ARG A 201 2.40 -13.14 -23.60
N ASN A 202 2.09 -14.01 -22.66
CA ASN A 202 2.97 -15.12 -22.32
C ASN A 202 2.86 -16.25 -23.37
N VAL A 203 3.65 -17.31 -23.20
CA VAL A 203 3.71 -18.45 -24.14
C VAL A 203 2.39 -19.21 -24.29
N TRP A 204 1.42 -18.97 -23.40
CA TRP A 204 0.09 -19.59 -23.40
C TRP A 204 -1.00 -18.67 -23.97
N GLY A 205 -0.64 -17.44 -24.37
CA GLY A 205 -1.59 -16.46 -24.90
C GLY A 205 -2.27 -15.59 -23.85
N GLU A 206 -1.94 -15.74 -22.56
CA GLU A 206 -2.46 -14.88 -21.49
C GLU A 206 -1.72 -13.54 -21.45
N ARG A 207 -2.41 -12.45 -21.08
CA ARG A 207 -1.78 -11.13 -20.91
C ARG A 207 -0.74 -11.21 -19.80
N ARG A 208 0.44 -10.63 -20.04
CA ARG A 208 1.48 -10.51 -19.01
C ARG A 208 1.10 -9.43 -18.02
N GLY A 209 1.10 -9.72 -16.72
CA GLY A 209 0.64 -8.76 -15.74
C GLY A 209 1.43 -8.72 -14.44
N TYR A 210 1.09 -7.73 -13.63
CA TYR A 210 1.35 -7.69 -12.20
C TYR A 210 0.01 -7.52 -11.48
N ARG A 211 -0.16 -8.23 -10.37
CA ARG A 211 -1.24 -8.01 -9.41
C ARG A 211 -0.78 -7.05 -8.33
N ILE A 212 -1.54 -6.00 -8.07
CA ILE A 212 -1.43 -5.23 -6.84
C ILE A 212 -2.35 -5.83 -5.76
N THR A 213 -1.84 -6.05 -4.56
CA THR A 213 -2.62 -6.62 -3.44
C THR A 213 -2.07 -6.18 -2.10
N SER A 214 -2.88 -6.23 -1.05
CA SER A 214 -2.39 -6.07 0.32
C SER A 214 -1.35 -7.14 0.64
N GLY A 215 -0.20 -6.72 1.16
CA GLY A 215 0.93 -7.57 1.50
C GLY A 215 0.89 -8.08 2.95
N THR A 216 2.06 -8.30 3.54
CA THR A 216 2.20 -8.74 4.93
C THR A 216 2.07 -7.58 5.94
N GLY A 217 1.39 -7.82 7.06
CA GLY A 217 1.17 -6.81 8.10
C GLY A 217 -0.03 -7.14 8.96
N MET A 218 -0.55 -6.13 9.67
CA MET A 218 -1.75 -6.23 10.50
C MET A 218 -3.02 -5.98 9.68
N GLY A 219 -3.29 -6.88 8.73
CA GLY A 219 -4.47 -6.83 7.87
C GLY A 219 -4.29 -6.03 6.59
N ALA A 220 -5.42 -5.70 5.95
CA ALA A 220 -5.45 -4.88 4.75
C ALA A 220 -5.03 -3.44 5.07
N THR A 221 -4.40 -2.76 4.11
CA THR A 221 -4.03 -1.35 4.27
C THR A 221 -5.28 -0.48 4.30
N PRO A 222 -5.46 0.39 5.31
CA PRO A 222 -6.60 1.28 5.37
C PRO A 222 -6.33 2.62 4.68
N HIS A 223 -7.42 3.27 4.25
CA HIS A 223 -7.50 4.69 3.92
C HIS A 223 -8.04 5.52 5.10
N LEU A 224 -8.17 6.83 4.92
CA LEU A 224 -8.66 7.76 5.93
C LEU A 224 -10.13 7.45 6.31
N THR A 225 -10.40 7.24 7.59
CA THR A 225 -11.77 7.01 8.09
C THR A 225 -12.63 8.26 8.02
N VAL A 226 -12.02 9.43 8.23
CA VAL A 226 -12.72 10.72 8.30
C VAL A 226 -13.13 11.18 6.91
N LEU A 227 -14.44 11.12 6.64
CA LEU A 227 -15.02 11.64 5.41
C LEU A 227 -15.12 13.17 5.44
N ASN A 228 -14.73 13.84 4.35
CA ASN A 228 -14.80 15.31 4.21
C ASN A 228 -14.17 16.06 5.39
N SER A 229 -12.97 15.66 5.78
CA SER A 229 -12.22 16.27 6.87
C SER A 229 -12.05 17.78 6.66
N THR A 230 -12.66 18.59 7.53
CA THR A 230 -12.53 20.06 7.51
C THR A 230 -11.14 20.54 7.92
N THR A 231 -10.33 19.67 8.53
CA THR A 231 -8.93 19.96 8.87
C THR A 231 -8.02 19.76 7.66
N LEU A 232 -8.29 18.75 6.84
CA LEU A 232 -7.47 18.43 5.67
C LEU A 232 -7.95 19.15 4.41
N GLY A 233 -9.22 19.58 4.33
CA GLY A 233 -9.77 20.19 3.12
C GLY A 233 -9.47 19.31 1.89
N ASP A 234 -8.83 19.90 0.88
CA ASP A 234 -8.37 19.25 -0.33
C ASP A 234 -6.87 18.85 -0.32
N SER A 235 -6.14 19.13 0.77
CA SER A 235 -4.68 18.94 0.84
C SER A 235 -4.17 17.50 0.74
N ALA A 236 -5.05 16.53 1.02
CA ALA A 236 -4.69 15.11 1.16
C ALA A 236 -5.74 14.14 0.57
N ARG A 237 -6.44 14.52 -0.50
CA ARG A 237 -7.52 13.71 -1.10
C ARG A 237 -7.09 12.34 -1.63
N TRP A 238 -5.79 12.16 -1.88
CA TRP A 238 -5.23 10.83 -2.15
C TRP A 238 -5.48 9.84 -1.02
N ALA A 239 -5.74 10.29 0.21
CA ALA A 239 -5.97 9.46 1.39
C ALA A 239 -7.39 8.89 1.49
N ASP A 240 -8.31 9.26 0.58
CA ASP A 240 -9.73 8.92 0.69
C ASP A 240 -10.04 7.47 0.27
N HIS A 241 -9.13 6.79 -0.43
CA HIS A 241 -9.30 5.42 -0.93
C HIS A 241 -8.00 4.60 -0.88
N ASP A 242 -8.07 3.27 -1.00
CA ASP A 242 -6.89 2.41 -0.84
C ASP A 242 -5.91 2.54 -2.02
N VAL A 243 -6.44 2.54 -3.24
CA VAL A 243 -5.69 2.63 -4.49
C VAL A 243 -6.40 3.59 -5.46
N TRP A 244 -5.64 4.35 -6.22
CA TRP A 244 -6.11 5.18 -7.32
C TRP A 244 -5.42 4.75 -8.61
N VAL A 245 -6.17 4.72 -9.70
CA VAL A 245 -5.69 4.43 -11.05
C VAL A 245 -5.88 5.69 -11.89
N LEU A 246 -4.78 6.35 -12.25
CA LEU A 246 -4.79 7.60 -13.01
C LEU A 246 -4.00 7.46 -14.33
N ARG A 247 -4.21 8.38 -15.27
CA ARG A 247 -3.30 8.54 -16.41
C ARG A 247 -1.94 9.05 -15.91
N GLN A 248 -0.86 8.57 -16.52
CA GLN A 248 0.45 9.16 -16.31
C GLN A 248 0.51 10.53 -17.00
N LYS A 249 1.01 11.55 -16.29
CA LYS A 249 1.34 12.86 -16.86
C LYS A 249 2.63 13.42 -16.22
N ASP A 250 3.51 13.97 -17.06
CA ASP A 250 4.71 14.71 -16.59
C ASP A 250 4.37 15.96 -15.76
N THR A 251 3.19 16.55 -16.00
CA THR A 251 2.69 17.71 -15.23
C THR A 251 2.23 17.33 -13.82
N GLU A 252 2.12 16.04 -13.52
CA GLU A 252 1.62 15.49 -12.24
C GLU A 252 2.67 14.58 -11.56
N PRO A 253 3.85 15.12 -11.21
CA PRO A 253 4.96 14.29 -10.73
C PRO A 253 4.72 13.68 -9.34
N ARG A 254 3.83 14.26 -8.53
CA ARG A 254 3.60 13.90 -7.12
C ARG A 254 2.16 14.22 -6.70
N SER A 255 1.63 13.44 -5.75
CA SER A 255 0.26 13.57 -5.22
C SER A 255 0.08 14.65 -4.16
N ALA A 256 1.18 15.23 -3.64
CA ALA A 256 1.15 16.26 -2.60
C ALA A 256 2.35 17.21 -2.67
N ASP A 257 2.19 18.40 -2.08
CA ASP A 257 3.29 19.35 -1.83
C ASP A 257 3.55 19.52 -0.33
N PRO A 258 4.81 19.70 0.13
CA PRO A 258 5.12 19.96 1.54
C PRO A 258 4.39 21.16 2.16
N LEU A 259 3.90 22.11 1.35
CA LEU A 259 3.19 23.30 1.79
C LEU A 259 1.66 23.17 1.72
N ASN A 260 1.12 22.04 1.23
CA ASN A 260 -0.33 21.81 1.14
C ASN A 260 -1.05 22.02 2.48
N CYS A 261 -0.40 21.72 3.61
CA CYS A 261 -0.97 21.87 4.94
C CYS A 261 -1.16 23.33 5.39
N LEU A 262 -0.56 24.31 4.70
CA LEU A 262 -0.68 25.72 5.04
C LEU A 262 -1.98 26.34 4.52
N GLU A 263 -2.53 25.81 3.43
CA GLU A 263 -3.82 26.24 2.85
C GLU A 263 -4.61 25.00 2.41
N PRO A 264 -5.25 24.29 3.35
CA PRO A 264 -5.85 23.00 3.06
C PRO A 264 -7.00 23.03 2.05
N ASP A 265 -7.72 24.15 1.96
CA ASP A 265 -8.88 24.31 1.05
C ASP A 265 -8.50 24.71 -0.38
N ASP A 266 -7.30 25.25 -0.60
CA ASP A 266 -6.76 25.55 -1.95
C ASP A 266 -5.26 25.18 -2.01
N PRO A 267 -4.94 23.89 -1.91
CA PRO A 267 -3.55 23.44 -1.82
C PRO A 267 -2.81 23.61 -3.16
N ILE A 268 -1.49 23.73 -3.09
CA ILE A 268 -0.62 23.81 -4.28
C ILE A 268 -0.84 22.61 -5.21
N ILE A 269 -0.92 21.41 -4.62
CA ILE A 269 -1.30 20.19 -5.33
C ILE A 269 -2.64 19.71 -4.76
N ASN A 270 -3.68 19.82 -5.59
CA ASN A 270 -5.00 19.29 -5.29
C ASN A 270 -5.20 17.98 -6.06
N PHE A 271 -5.19 16.86 -5.34
CA PHE A 271 -5.27 15.53 -5.96
C PHE A 271 -6.61 15.28 -6.68
N ASN A 272 -7.71 15.97 -6.30
CA ASN A 272 -8.97 15.89 -7.05
C ASN A 272 -8.87 16.51 -8.45
N LYS A 273 -7.92 17.43 -8.68
CA LYS A 273 -7.65 17.98 -10.02
C LYS A 273 -6.75 17.06 -10.86
N MET A 274 -6.12 16.07 -10.24
CA MET A 274 -5.36 15.01 -10.91
C MET A 274 -6.27 13.82 -11.22
N ALA A 275 -7.12 13.43 -10.28
CA ALA A 275 -8.12 12.38 -10.41
C ALA A 275 -9.44 12.94 -10.94
N ASP A 276 -9.46 13.39 -12.20
CA ASP A 276 -10.56 14.15 -12.78
C ASP A 276 -11.43 13.35 -13.78
N ASN A 277 -11.41 12.01 -13.64
CA ASN A 277 -12.21 11.04 -14.40
C ASN A 277 -11.86 11.00 -15.89
N GLU A 278 -10.59 11.17 -16.25
CA GLU A 278 -10.17 10.98 -17.63
C GLU A 278 -10.32 9.53 -18.11
N SER A 279 -10.43 9.33 -19.43
CA SER A 279 -10.59 7.99 -20.01
C SER A 279 -9.29 7.19 -19.98
N LEU A 280 -9.28 5.96 -19.47
CA LEU A 280 -8.12 5.05 -19.55
C LEU A 280 -8.16 4.16 -20.81
N ILE A 281 -9.13 4.35 -21.69
CA ILE A 281 -9.20 3.64 -22.98
C ILE A 281 -8.16 4.24 -23.92
N HIS A 282 -7.21 3.45 -24.43
CA HIS A 282 -6.18 3.90 -25.37
C HIS A 282 -6.26 3.27 -26.78
N ASN A 283 -7.17 2.31 -26.99
CA ASN A 283 -7.27 1.53 -28.23
C ASN A 283 -8.38 2.01 -29.18
N GLU A 284 -8.96 3.19 -28.93
CA GLU A 284 -10.03 3.78 -29.75
C GLU A 284 -9.52 4.93 -30.61
N ALA A 285 -10.11 5.11 -31.79
CA ALA A 285 -9.66 6.09 -32.79
C ALA A 285 -9.72 7.56 -32.33
N GLU A 286 -10.55 7.86 -31.32
CA GLU A 286 -10.71 9.20 -30.75
C GLU A 286 -10.00 9.36 -29.40
N SER A 287 -9.31 8.32 -28.90
CA SER A 287 -8.62 8.42 -27.62
C SER A 287 -7.38 9.32 -27.69
N THR A 288 -7.25 10.18 -26.69
CA THR A 288 -6.06 11.00 -26.41
C THR A 288 -5.08 10.33 -25.45
N HIS A 289 -5.44 9.16 -24.89
CA HIS A 289 -4.59 8.41 -23.97
C HIS A 289 -3.61 7.53 -24.73
N ASP A 290 -2.34 7.56 -24.36
CA ASP A 290 -1.28 6.74 -24.93
C ASP A 290 -1.20 5.32 -24.33
N GLY A 291 -1.91 5.09 -23.21
CA GLY A 291 -1.96 3.83 -22.48
C GLY A 291 -1.07 3.81 -21.24
N ASP A 292 -0.35 4.90 -20.94
CA ASP A 292 0.53 5.01 -19.76
C ASP A 292 -0.26 5.41 -18.52
N LEU A 293 -0.22 4.57 -17.50
CA LEU A 293 -1.03 4.70 -16.29
C LEU A 293 -0.18 4.62 -15.04
N VAL A 294 -0.65 5.28 -13.99
CA VAL A 294 0.01 5.32 -12.70
C VAL A 294 -0.95 4.92 -11.60
N LEU A 295 -0.43 4.14 -10.65
CA LEU A 295 -1.14 3.79 -9.42
C LEU A 295 -0.67 4.68 -8.28
N TYR A 296 -1.61 5.24 -7.52
CA TYR A 296 -1.32 5.79 -6.20
C TYR A 296 -1.92 4.88 -5.16
N PHE A 297 -1.12 4.29 -4.28
CA PHE A 297 -1.60 3.37 -3.26
C PHE A 297 -1.24 3.85 -1.87
N ASN A 298 -2.09 3.52 -0.90
CA ASN A 298 -1.93 3.92 0.48
C ASN A 298 -1.49 2.75 1.36
N LEU A 299 -0.51 3.02 2.22
CA LEU A 299 -0.18 2.18 3.38
C LEU A 299 -0.57 2.94 4.65
N GLY A 300 -0.86 2.21 5.72
CA GLY A 300 -1.39 2.87 6.91
C GLY A 300 -1.82 1.94 8.02
N ALA A 301 -2.48 2.52 9.02
CA ALA A 301 -3.13 1.82 10.11
C ALA A 301 -4.19 2.71 10.76
N HIS A 302 -5.31 2.13 11.17
CA HIS A 302 -6.16 2.70 12.20
C HIS A 302 -5.52 2.41 13.55
N HIS A 303 -5.07 3.44 14.26
CA HIS A 303 -4.38 3.27 15.54
C HIS A 303 -5.25 3.78 16.68
N ILE A 304 -5.72 2.85 17.51
CA ILE A 304 -6.30 3.14 18.83
C ILE A 304 -5.22 2.74 19.84
N PRO A 305 -4.38 3.68 20.30
CA PRO A 305 -3.27 3.27 21.14
C PRO A 305 -3.76 2.75 22.48
N HIS A 306 -3.00 1.84 23.05
CA HIS A 306 -3.30 1.19 24.32
C HIS A 306 -2.08 1.20 25.23
N SER A 307 -2.17 0.57 26.41
CA SER A 307 -1.06 0.55 27.38
C SER A 307 0.23 -0.09 26.86
N GLY A 308 0.16 -0.89 25.80
CA GLY A 308 1.33 -1.50 25.15
C GLY A 308 2.09 -0.54 24.24
N ASP A 309 1.49 0.61 23.91
CA ASP A 309 2.15 1.71 23.19
C ASP A 309 2.91 2.65 24.14
N VAL A 310 2.97 2.33 25.45
CA VAL A 310 3.73 3.10 26.44
C VAL A 310 4.96 2.28 26.88
N PRO A 311 6.19 2.78 26.65
CA PRO A 311 6.51 4.12 26.18
C PRO A 311 6.35 4.32 24.66
N ASN A 312 6.52 3.27 23.84
CA ASN A 312 6.53 3.37 22.39
C ASN A 312 5.64 2.32 21.72
N THR A 313 5.08 2.68 20.58
CA THR A 313 4.36 1.77 19.68
C THR A 313 5.28 0.70 19.09
N LEU A 314 4.79 -0.53 18.96
CA LEU A 314 5.57 -1.68 18.51
C LEU A 314 5.43 -1.92 16.99
N MET A 315 6.56 -1.95 16.27
CA MET A 315 6.59 -2.10 14.79
C MET A 315 6.03 -3.43 14.25
N HIS A 316 5.89 -4.46 15.08
CA HIS A 316 5.35 -5.75 14.64
C HIS A 316 3.82 -5.76 14.57
N THR A 317 3.16 -4.90 15.36
CA THR A 317 1.69 -4.71 15.38
C THR A 317 1.24 -3.40 14.75
N SER A 318 2.17 -2.52 14.37
CA SER A 318 1.89 -1.31 13.61
C SER A 318 2.62 -1.37 12.27
N ALA A 319 2.07 -2.20 11.37
CA ALA A 319 2.66 -2.47 10.07
C ALA A 319 1.61 -2.83 9.02
N SER A 320 1.81 -2.35 7.79
CA SER A 320 1.02 -2.73 6.62
C SER A 320 1.89 -2.65 5.36
N SER A 321 1.46 -3.27 4.28
CA SER A 321 2.21 -3.30 3.03
C SER A 321 1.32 -3.56 1.83
N VAL A 322 1.87 -3.30 0.65
CA VAL A 322 1.31 -3.67 -0.65
C VAL A 322 2.36 -4.49 -1.40
N MET A 323 1.89 -5.51 -2.11
CA MET A 323 2.71 -6.34 -3.00
C MET A 323 2.30 -6.15 -4.45
N PHE A 324 3.30 -6.11 -5.32
CA PHE A 324 3.19 -6.27 -6.77
C PHE A 324 3.71 -7.66 -7.11
N VAL A 325 2.81 -8.57 -7.45
CA VAL A 325 3.11 -9.99 -7.71
C VAL A 325 2.97 -10.28 -9.21
N PRO A 326 3.94 -10.91 -9.89
CA PRO A 326 3.78 -11.33 -11.28
C PRO A 326 2.51 -12.17 -11.48
N HIS A 327 1.75 -11.91 -12.52
CA HIS A 327 0.48 -12.57 -12.81
C HIS A 327 0.38 -13.05 -14.26
#